data_AF-A0A844Z361-F1
#
_entry.id   AF-A0A844Z361-F1
#
_cell.length_a   1.000
_cell.length_b   1.000
_cell.length_c   1.000
_cell.angle_alpha   90.00
_cell.angle_beta   90.00
_cell.angle_gamma   90.00
#
_symmetry.space_group_name_H-M   'P 1'
#
loop_
_entity.id
_entity.type
_entity.pdbx_description
1 polymer ?
#
loop_
_entity_poly.entity_id
_entity_poly.type
_entity_poly.pdbx_seq_one_letter_code
_entity_poly.pdbx_strand_id
1 'polypeptide(L)'
;MRGRGRATRDLIAAAVHSRLSMMLAAAGLALAPMQGALAAGQDTAIAVLDPRGTLPPIELTPLANRLENLAGKRIAIIKSWPDNSGFDLALPRLVQHLEGQGARVQILDRNVTYSQDDPQLWATLQSGFDGYVYVAAASSSTTAYAFRWSATIERLGIPGVVVNFRELGSVGDLSNQRFGVAVRRAAFDYPPEQMEPAAFAQSLDAIVAGLVTPRTAAELRAGTGEAPPRPEVLLSADMAQVQERFHEMGLTDGLPIVPPTAELVAEMLTGTSHPPDEVVAPEFPPEGLIATVRDVAVNGVMAGCRPEHMPVLLASMEAFQKFNMNAILRSTNSFSFMQVVNGPIREQVGMNAGTNAVGPGNRANACMGRALRLFITNLGDGHFGTNLMAVIGSNSNYSFMFAENEERSPWPSLAEDAGFGPDESVLTLFTGGWAHAGNYGLGTGIADVPPDLARFQIVGGAALIVSPARAEALQAEGMSKSDLQAYLEQNACRPLGDLRLEGRFQDISAYAGQPEDTCVPRFAPGTIKVIVAGNDASPMMQAWSMYRPQSVSIDRWR
;
A
#
# COMPACT_ATOMS: atom_id res chain seq x y z
N MET A 1 -40.95 51.11 26.08
CA MET A 1 -42.11 50.65 26.87
C MET A 1 -42.94 49.74 25.95
N ARG A 2 -42.77 48.42 26.08
CA ARG A 2 -43.59 47.49 26.88
C ARG A 2 -44.96 47.20 26.24
N GLY A 3 -45.13 45.95 25.81
CA GLY A 3 -46.36 45.21 26.03
C GLY A 3 -47.17 44.87 24.79
N ARG A 4 -46.90 43.70 24.19
CA ARG A 4 -47.90 42.68 23.80
C ARG A 4 -47.18 41.48 23.16
N GLY A 5 -46.51 40.73 24.01
CA GLY A 5 -45.96 39.41 23.69
C GLY A 5 -45.98 38.59 24.96
N ARG A 6 -47.09 37.89 25.23
CA ARG A 6 -47.18 36.89 26.32
C ARG A 6 -48.42 35.98 26.34
N ALA A 7 -49.30 35.97 25.34
CA ALA A 7 -50.52 35.16 25.39
C ALA A 7 -50.55 33.94 24.43
N THR A 8 -49.52 33.75 23.61
CA THR A 8 -49.48 32.64 22.61
C THR A 8 -48.25 31.73 22.74
N ARG A 9 -47.45 31.89 23.81
CA ARG A 9 -46.33 30.98 24.13
C ARG A 9 -46.66 29.93 25.20
N ASP A 10 -47.79 30.07 25.92
CA ASP A 10 -48.12 29.19 27.05
C ASP A 10 -49.00 27.98 26.68
N LEU A 11 -49.45 27.87 25.42
CA LEU A 11 -50.22 26.71 24.93
C LEU A 11 -49.38 25.61 24.26
N ILE A 12 -48.10 25.87 23.97
CA ILE A 12 -47.18 24.87 23.39
C ILE A 12 -46.27 24.22 24.45
N ALA A 13 -46.06 24.88 25.60
CA ALA A 13 -45.27 24.32 26.70
C ALA A 13 -46.03 23.24 27.53
N ALA A 14 -47.37 23.23 27.50
CA ALA A 14 -48.19 22.29 28.26
C ALA A 14 -48.39 20.92 27.57
N ALA A 15 -48.17 20.80 26.26
CA ALA A 15 -48.29 19.54 25.52
C ALA A 15 -46.99 18.71 25.46
N VAL A 16 -45.86 19.31 25.83
CA VAL A 16 -44.53 18.64 25.83
C VAL A 16 -44.17 18.07 27.21
N HIS A 17 -44.83 18.51 28.29
CA HIS A 17 -44.60 18.01 29.65
C HIS A 17 -45.50 16.84 30.09
N SER A 18 -46.53 16.43 29.33
CA SER A 18 -47.40 15.31 29.72
C SER A 18 -47.05 13.95 29.08
N ARG A 19 -46.15 13.92 28.09
CA ARG A 19 -45.64 12.65 27.51
C ARG A 19 -44.28 12.21 28.04
N LEU A 20 -43.56 13.06 28.78
CA LEU A 20 -42.29 12.68 29.41
C LEU A 20 -42.46 12.04 30.80
N SER A 21 -43.63 12.19 31.44
CA SER A 21 -43.91 11.67 32.78
C SER A 21 -44.66 10.32 32.79
N MET A 22 -44.98 9.75 31.63
CA MET A 22 -45.68 8.45 31.49
C MET A 22 -44.82 7.32 30.93
N MET A 23 -43.50 7.54 30.76
CA MET A 23 -42.53 6.48 30.41
C MET A 23 -41.48 6.22 31.49
N LEU A 24 -41.61 6.86 32.67
CA LEU A 24 -40.71 6.71 33.81
C LEU A 24 -41.36 6.03 35.03
N ALA A 25 -42.57 5.48 34.90
CA ALA A 25 -43.30 4.81 35.98
C ALA A 25 -43.61 3.33 35.66
N ALA A 26 -42.67 2.63 35.02
CA ALA A 26 -42.66 1.16 34.93
C ALA A 26 -41.28 0.57 35.34
N ALA A 27 -40.49 1.33 36.10
CA ALA A 27 -39.20 0.92 36.66
C ALA A 27 -39.37 0.66 38.17
N GLY A 28 -40.08 -0.42 38.51
CA GLY A 28 -40.44 -0.73 39.89
C GLY A 28 -40.76 -2.20 40.10
N LEU A 29 -39.93 -3.11 39.58
CA LEU A 29 -39.93 -4.50 40.02
C LEU A 29 -38.48 -5.01 40.15
N ALA A 30 -38.12 -5.22 41.42
CA ALA A 30 -37.11 -6.15 41.92
C ALA A 30 -35.71 -6.13 41.25
N LEU A 31 -34.86 -5.22 41.73
CA LEU A 31 -33.42 -5.48 41.81
C LEU A 31 -33.19 -6.58 42.87
N ALA A 32 -33.38 -7.84 42.47
CA ALA A 32 -32.66 -8.95 43.08
C ALA A 32 -31.20 -8.86 42.64
N PRO A 33 -30.21 -9.18 43.49
CA PRO A 33 -28.84 -9.24 43.04
C PRO A 33 -28.73 -10.40 42.06
N MET A 34 -28.59 -10.13 40.76
CA MET A 34 -28.00 -11.08 39.82
C MET A 34 -26.49 -11.16 40.10
N GLN A 35 -26.13 -11.57 41.32
CA GLN A 35 -24.85 -12.17 41.63
C GLN A 35 -25.02 -13.67 41.41
N GLY A 36 -24.77 -14.12 40.19
CA GLY A 36 -24.82 -15.54 39.86
C GLY A 36 -25.36 -15.85 38.47
N ALA A 37 -24.73 -15.32 37.42
CA ALA A 37 -24.68 -15.92 36.07
C ALA A 37 -23.80 -15.09 35.12
N LEU A 38 -22.65 -14.61 35.58
CA LEU A 38 -21.46 -14.56 34.74
C LEU A 38 -20.57 -15.65 35.29
N ALA A 39 -20.96 -16.90 35.01
CA ALA A 39 -20.02 -17.99 35.14
C ALA A 39 -18.82 -17.59 34.28
N ALA A 40 -17.67 -17.43 34.93
CA ALA A 40 -16.39 -17.35 34.27
C ALA A 40 -16.39 -18.42 33.16
N GLY A 41 -16.47 -17.96 31.91
CA GLY A 41 -16.09 -18.80 30.80
C GLY A 41 -14.68 -19.23 31.14
N GLN A 42 -14.45 -20.53 31.24
CA GLN A 42 -13.13 -21.06 31.53
C GLN A 42 -12.13 -20.34 30.61
N ASP A 43 -11.15 -19.64 31.19
CA ASP A 43 -10.00 -19.07 30.49
C ASP A 43 -9.18 -20.23 29.90
N THR A 44 -9.72 -20.88 28.88
CA THR A 44 -9.01 -21.89 28.11
C THR A 44 -8.04 -21.14 27.24
N ALA A 45 -6.77 -21.23 27.59
CA ALA A 45 -5.68 -20.68 26.81
C ALA A 45 -5.78 -21.19 25.36
N ILE A 46 -5.84 -20.25 24.42
CA ILE A 46 -5.91 -20.48 22.99
C ILE A 46 -4.47 -20.48 22.47
N ALA A 47 -4.00 -21.61 21.95
CA ALA A 47 -2.71 -21.67 21.27
C ALA A 47 -2.85 -21.05 19.87
N VAL A 48 -2.13 -19.96 19.63
CA VAL A 48 -2.23 -19.17 18.40
C VAL A 48 -0.99 -19.38 17.55
N LEU A 49 -1.20 -19.76 16.28
CA LEU A 49 -0.13 -19.93 15.31
C LEU A 49 0.51 -18.60 14.92
N ASP A 50 1.79 -18.62 14.60
CA ASP A 50 2.52 -17.44 14.12
C ASP A 50 2.09 -17.06 12.70
N PRO A 51 1.57 -15.83 12.48
CA PRO A 51 1.08 -15.40 11.16
C PRO A 51 2.16 -14.87 10.23
N ARG A 52 3.39 -14.74 10.69
CA ARG A 52 4.45 -14.03 9.97
C ARG A 52 5.04 -14.89 8.86
N GLY A 53 5.42 -14.25 7.76
CA GLY A 53 6.21 -14.89 6.71
C GLY A 53 7.58 -15.33 7.23
N THR A 54 8.30 -16.10 6.42
CA THR A 54 9.65 -16.57 6.75
C THR A 54 10.69 -15.66 6.11
N LEU A 55 11.67 -15.19 6.88
CA LEU A 55 12.81 -14.48 6.31
C LEU A 55 13.62 -15.46 5.43
N PRO A 56 13.96 -15.09 4.18
CA PRO A 56 14.85 -15.90 3.38
C PRO A 56 16.24 -15.95 4.04
N PRO A 57 17.07 -16.97 3.74
CA PRO A 57 18.47 -16.98 4.13
C PRO A 57 19.15 -15.67 3.68
N ILE A 58 19.85 -15.01 4.60
CA ILE A 58 20.45 -13.71 4.33
C ILE A 58 21.96 -13.90 4.17
N GLU A 59 22.50 -13.53 3.02
CA GLU A 59 23.93 -13.51 2.81
C GLU A 59 24.55 -12.29 3.51
N LEU A 60 25.26 -12.54 4.60
CA LEU A 60 26.05 -11.54 5.30
C LEU A 60 27.30 -11.23 4.49
N THR A 61 27.41 -9.99 4.04
CA THR A 61 28.60 -9.48 3.35
C THR A 61 29.35 -8.51 4.26
N PRO A 62 30.66 -8.71 4.48
CA PRO A 62 31.49 -7.71 5.11
C PRO A 62 31.47 -6.40 4.34
N LEU A 63 31.51 -5.30 5.08
CA LEU A 63 31.74 -3.97 4.49
C LEU A 63 33.08 -3.92 3.74
N ALA A 64 33.15 -3.17 2.65
CA ALA A 64 34.39 -2.87 1.95
C ALA A 64 35.42 -2.20 2.88
N ASN A 65 36.71 -2.35 2.54
CA ASN A 65 37.79 -1.70 3.29
C ASN A 65 37.58 -0.19 3.31
N ARG A 66 37.68 0.40 4.50
CA ARG A 66 37.52 1.85 4.69
C ARG A 66 38.79 2.57 4.24
N LEU A 67 38.63 3.81 3.82
CA LEU A 67 39.74 4.65 3.35
C LEU A 67 40.60 5.06 4.55
N GLU A 68 41.93 5.17 4.37
CA GLU A 68 42.80 5.68 5.44
C GLU A 68 42.53 7.16 5.74
N ASN A 69 42.25 7.93 4.68
CA ASN A 69 41.86 9.34 4.70
C ASN A 69 41.23 9.71 3.34
N LEU A 70 40.76 10.94 3.19
CA LEU A 70 40.13 11.43 1.96
C LEU A 70 41.10 12.19 1.03
N ALA A 71 42.34 12.45 1.44
CA ALA A 71 43.28 13.27 0.68
C ALA A 71 43.66 12.62 -0.65
N GLY A 72 43.39 13.31 -1.75
CA GLY A 72 43.64 12.84 -3.11
C GLY A 72 42.66 11.76 -3.62
N LYS A 73 41.68 11.37 -2.80
CA LYS A 73 40.69 10.33 -3.13
C LYS A 73 39.57 10.88 -4.00
N ARG A 74 39.08 10.08 -4.94
CA ARG A 74 37.93 10.40 -5.79
C ARG A 74 36.66 9.86 -5.13
N ILE A 75 35.75 10.76 -4.74
CA ILE A 75 34.50 10.40 -4.07
C ILE A 75 33.31 10.73 -4.98
N ALA A 76 32.45 9.75 -5.22
CA ALA A 76 31.21 9.95 -5.95
C ALA A 76 30.08 10.34 -4.99
N ILE A 77 29.30 11.36 -5.31
CA ILE A 77 28.00 11.61 -4.67
C ILE A 77 26.92 11.14 -5.63
N ILE A 78 26.20 10.08 -5.26
CA ILE A 78 25.16 9.48 -6.08
C ILE A 78 23.80 10.03 -5.63
N LYS A 79 23.06 10.67 -6.54
CA LYS A 79 21.71 11.13 -6.24
C LYS A 79 20.68 10.05 -6.57
N SER A 80 19.86 9.67 -5.59
CA SER A 80 18.70 8.78 -5.84
C SER A 80 17.70 9.44 -6.78
N TRP A 81 17.56 10.76 -6.69
CA TRP A 81 16.56 11.54 -7.40
C TRP A 81 17.20 12.83 -7.91
N PRO A 82 16.98 13.24 -9.17
CA PRO A 82 17.72 14.35 -9.76
C PRO A 82 17.45 15.72 -9.09
N ASP A 83 16.17 16.04 -8.82
CA ASP A 83 15.69 17.33 -8.30
C ASP A 83 14.65 17.16 -7.18
N ASN A 84 14.55 18.13 -6.26
CA ASN A 84 13.60 18.11 -5.12
C ASN A 84 13.76 16.88 -4.22
N SER A 85 14.99 16.41 -4.08
CA SER A 85 15.35 15.29 -3.20
C SER A 85 15.15 15.63 -1.72
N GLY A 86 15.08 16.93 -1.40
CA GLY A 86 15.16 17.46 -0.05
C GLY A 86 16.60 17.72 0.41
N PHE A 87 17.59 17.46 -0.45
CA PHE A 87 19.02 17.73 -0.19
C PHE A 87 19.62 18.78 -1.14
N ASP A 88 18.81 19.41 -1.99
CA ASP A 88 19.30 20.24 -3.10
C ASP A 88 20.16 21.41 -2.61
N LEU A 89 19.84 21.99 -1.44
CA LEU A 89 20.64 23.08 -0.85
C LEU A 89 21.72 22.58 0.11
N ALA A 90 21.63 21.34 0.58
CA ALA A 90 22.64 20.69 1.41
C ALA A 90 23.81 20.11 0.59
N LEU A 91 23.54 19.67 -0.65
CA LEU A 91 24.52 19.05 -1.55
C LEU A 91 25.76 19.91 -1.80
N PRO A 92 25.67 21.22 -2.10
CA PRO A 92 26.87 22.07 -2.28
C PRO A 92 27.74 22.13 -1.03
N ARG A 93 27.12 22.15 0.17
CA ARG A 93 27.85 22.16 1.45
C ARG A 93 28.54 20.82 1.71
N LEU A 94 27.91 19.72 1.32
CA LEU A 94 28.52 18.39 1.37
C LEU A 94 29.74 18.30 0.46
N VAL A 95 29.63 18.76 -0.79
CA VAL A 95 30.77 18.82 -1.73
C VAL A 95 31.92 19.61 -1.11
N GLN A 96 31.64 20.84 -0.65
CA GLN A 96 32.64 21.71 -0.04
C GLN A 96 33.31 21.05 1.18
N HIS A 97 32.53 20.36 2.02
CA HIS A 97 33.05 19.69 3.20
C HIS A 97 34.02 18.55 2.84
N LEU A 98 33.66 17.70 1.88
CA LEU A 98 34.52 16.61 1.41
C LEU A 98 35.77 17.11 0.69
N GLU A 99 35.66 18.14 -0.15
CA GLU A 99 36.81 18.78 -0.81
C GLU A 99 37.73 19.46 0.22
N GLY A 100 37.17 20.02 1.29
CA GLY A 100 37.92 20.52 2.45
C GLY A 100 38.75 19.46 3.16
N GLN A 101 38.40 18.17 3.05
CA GLN A 101 39.20 17.04 3.52
C GLN A 101 40.23 16.55 2.48
N GLY A 102 40.35 17.23 1.35
CA GLY A 102 41.29 16.92 0.27
C GLY A 102 40.77 15.91 -0.76
N ALA A 103 39.47 15.58 -0.74
CA ALA A 103 38.85 14.73 -1.76
C ALA A 103 38.65 15.47 -3.09
N ARG A 104 38.55 14.71 -4.18
CA ARG A 104 38.02 15.17 -5.47
C ARG A 104 36.60 14.62 -5.62
N VAL A 105 35.61 15.49 -5.61
CA VAL A 105 34.19 15.08 -5.56
C VAL A 105 33.56 15.18 -6.94
N GLN A 106 32.74 14.20 -7.29
CA GLN A 106 31.90 14.25 -8.50
C GLN A 106 30.48 13.82 -8.15
N ILE A 107 29.49 14.63 -8.53
CA ILE A 107 28.08 14.26 -8.42
C ILE A 107 27.72 13.42 -9.65
N LEU A 108 27.07 12.28 -9.41
CA LEU A 108 26.59 11.35 -10.43
C LEU A 108 25.08 11.18 -10.27
N ASP A 109 24.37 11.33 -11.39
CA ASP A 109 22.98 10.92 -11.50
C ASP A 109 22.89 9.44 -11.87
N ARG A 110 21.78 8.80 -11.50
CA ARG A 110 21.46 7.47 -12.01
C ARG A 110 21.06 7.56 -13.49
N ASN A 111 21.45 6.55 -14.27
CA ASN A 111 21.04 6.41 -15.67
C ASN A 111 19.61 5.86 -15.82
N VAL A 112 19.09 5.30 -14.73
CA VAL A 112 17.77 4.66 -14.64
C VAL A 112 17.01 5.19 -13.44
N THR A 113 15.73 4.84 -13.34
CA THR A 113 14.94 5.19 -12.15
C THR A 113 15.57 4.59 -10.87
N TYR A 114 15.37 5.25 -9.73
CA TYR A 114 15.99 4.87 -8.45
C TYR A 114 15.75 3.42 -8.02
N SER A 115 14.68 2.78 -8.51
CA SER A 115 14.30 1.40 -8.18
C SER A 115 14.88 0.34 -9.12
N GLN A 116 15.50 0.73 -10.23
CA GLN A 116 16.07 -0.18 -11.23
C GLN A 116 17.58 -0.31 -11.01
N ASP A 117 18.14 -1.48 -11.30
CA ASP A 117 19.60 -1.70 -11.23
C ASP A 117 20.33 -0.85 -12.28
N ASP A 118 21.52 -0.34 -11.93
CA ASP A 118 22.33 0.54 -12.80
C ASP A 118 23.77 -0.01 -12.97
N PRO A 119 23.95 -1.12 -13.71
CA PRO A 119 25.26 -1.74 -13.90
C PRO A 119 26.30 -0.78 -14.51
N GLN A 120 25.86 0.18 -15.33
CA GLN A 120 26.74 1.16 -15.96
C GLN A 120 27.32 2.14 -14.92
N LEU A 121 26.49 2.62 -13.99
CA LEU A 121 26.95 3.43 -12.87
C LEU A 121 27.90 2.62 -11.98
N TRP A 122 27.58 1.36 -11.68
CA TRP A 122 28.44 0.50 -10.85
C TRP A 122 29.83 0.29 -11.46
N ALA A 123 29.91 0.03 -12.76
CA ALA A 123 31.18 -0.08 -13.47
C ALA A 123 31.97 1.26 -13.47
N THR A 124 31.25 2.38 -13.59
CA THR A 124 31.86 3.73 -13.50
C THR A 124 32.47 3.97 -12.12
N LEU A 125 31.80 3.55 -11.05
CA LEU A 125 32.33 3.62 -9.69
C LEU A 125 33.59 2.76 -9.53
N GLN A 126 33.55 1.49 -9.93
CA GLN A 126 34.68 0.55 -9.76
C GLN A 126 35.96 0.98 -10.50
N SER A 127 35.81 1.60 -11.66
CA SER A 127 36.94 2.03 -12.50
C SER A 127 37.51 3.39 -12.13
N GLY A 128 36.76 4.22 -11.40
CA GLY A 128 37.06 5.64 -11.28
C GLY A 128 37.05 6.22 -9.87
N PHE A 129 36.50 5.53 -8.87
CA PHE A 129 36.25 6.13 -7.56
C PHE A 129 36.80 5.27 -6.42
N ASP A 130 37.32 5.95 -5.40
CA ASP A 130 37.83 5.34 -4.17
C ASP A 130 36.71 5.12 -3.14
N GLY A 131 35.61 5.87 -3.23
CA GLY A 131 34.47 5.76 -2.31
C GLY A 131 33.24 6.49 -2.82
N TYR A 132 32.10 6.29 -2.16
CA TYR A 132 30.84 6.94 -2.54
C TYR A 132 30.03 7.46 -1.34
N VAL A 133 29.18 8.44 -1.62
CA VAL A 133 28.11 8.91 -0.74
C VAL A 133 26.80 8.79 -1.51
N TYR A 134 25.86 8.01 -1.00
CA TYR A 134 24.59 7.76 -1.67
C TYR A 134 23.48 8.59 -1.01
N VAL A 135 22.93 9.57 -1.71
CA VAL A 135 21.93 10.51 -1.16
C VAL A 135 20.53 10.00 -1.46
N ALA A 136 19.82 9.57 -0.41
CA ALA A 136 18.40 9.21 -0.46
C ALA A 136 17.52 10.48 -0.46
N ALA A 137 16.29 10.37 -0.97
CA ALA A 137 15.30 11.45 -0.87
C ALA A 137 14.42 11.27 0.37
N ALA A 138 13.52 12.23 0.62
CA ALA A 138 12.55 12.23 1.73
C ALA A 138 11.41 11.21 1.53
N SER A 139 11.78 9.96 1.26
CA SER A 139 10.86 8.86 0.97
C SER A 139 11.44 7.52 1.40
N SER A 140 10.60 6.70 2.03
CA SER A 140 10.94 5.32 2.46
C SER A 140 11.36 4.45 1.28
N SER A 141 10.70 4.55 0.12
CA SER A 141 11.11 3.78 -1.06
C SER A 141 12.53 4.14 -1.51
N THR A 142 12.83 5.43 -1.64
CA THR A 142 14.16 5.89 -2.06
C THR A 142 15.24 5.53 -1.05
N THR A 143 14.91 5.57 0.25
CA THR A 143 15.82 5.13 1.32
C THR A 143 16.09 3.64 1.20
N ALA A 144 15.06 2.79 1.11
CA ALA A 144 15.23 1.34 0.99
C ALA A 144 16.09 0.96 -0.24
N TYR A 145 15.85 1.59 -1.40
CA TYR A 145 16.68 1.37 -2.59
C TYR A 145 18.10 1.94 -2.46
N ALA A 146 18.30 3.07 -1.76
CA ALA A 146 19.64 3.58 -1.48
C ALA A 146 20.49 2.57 -0.70
N PHE A 147 19.90 1.94 0.32
CA PHE A 147 20.55 0.87 1.07
C PHE A 147 20.77 -0.40 0.23
N ARG A 148 19.78 -0.80 -0.58
CA ARG A 148 19.92 -1.94 -1.53
C ARG A 148 21.12 -1.75 -2.45
N TRP A 149 21.20 -0.60 -3.11
CA TRP A 149 22.27 -0.33 -4.05
C TRP A 149 23.61 -0.12 -3.37
N SER A 150 23.62 0.50 -2.19
CA SER A 150 24.82 0.62 -1.37
C SER A 150 25.35 -0.76 -0.96
N ALA A 151 24.49 -1.73 -0.62
CA ALA A 151 24.88 -3.11 -0.39
C ALA A 151 25.53 -3.75 -1.64
N THR A 152 24.99 -3.49 -2.83
CA THR A 152 25.62 -3.90 -4.10
C THR A 152 27.00 -3.27 -4.28
N ILE A 153 27.14 -1.96 -4.07
CA ILE A 153 28.41 -1.24 -4.25
C ILE A 153 29.46 -1.70 -3.21
N GLU A 154 29.05 -1.95 -1.97
CA GLU A 154 29.91 -2.49 -0.92
C GLU A 154 30.46 -3.88 -1.29
N ARG A 155 29.65 -4.74 -1.92
CA ARG A 155 30.10 -6.04 -2.47
C ARG A 155 31.12 -5.89 -3.60
N LEU A 156 31.08 -4.77 -4.33
CA LEU A 156 32.07 -4.43 -5.35
C LEU A 156 33.39 -3.91 -4.76
N GLY A 157 33.49 -3.82 -3.42
CA GLY A 157 34.70 -3.42 -2.72
C GLY A 157 34.89 -1.91 -2.60
N ILE A 158 33.85 -1.11 -2.90
CA ILE A 158 33.91 0.34 -2.82
C ILE A 158 33.23 0.79 -1.52
N PRO A 159 33.94 1.44 -0.58
CA PRO A 159 33.36 1.90 0.67
C PRO A 159 32.44 3.09 0.45
N GLY A 160 31.32 3.11 1.15
CA GLY A 160 30.47 4.30 1.16
C GLY A 160 29.59 4.49 2.38
N VAL A 161 28.76 5.54 2.28
CA VAL A 161 27.81 5.96 3.30
C VAL A 161 26.50 6.36 2.62
N VAL A 162 25.38 5.91 3.16
CA VAL A 162 24.05 6.41 2.77
C VAL A 162 23.73 7.67 3.56
N VAL A 163 23.30 8.72 2.88
CA VAL A 163 22.73 9.92 3.51
C VAL A 163 21.21 9.80 3.43
N ASN A 164 20.54 9.86 4.58
CA ASN A 164 19.08 9.77 4.67
C ASN A 164 18.53 10.72 5.74
N PHE A 165 17.20 10.85 5.79
CA PHE A 165 16.53 11.60 6.84
C PHE A 165 16.38 10.78 8.11
N ARG A 166 16.51 11.43 9.27
CA ARG A 166 16.51 10.79 10.59
C ARG A 166 15.23 9.99 10.84
N GLU A 167 14.10 10.51 10.39
CA GLU A 167 12.77 9.89 10.48
C GLU A 167 12.68 8.58 9.69
N LEU A 168 13.58 8.37 8.72
CA LEU A 168 13.67 7.16 7.89
C LEU A 168 14.77 6.20 8.37
N GLY A 169 15.27 6.39 9.60
CA GLY A 169 16.30 5.52 10.19
C GLY A 169 15.86 4.06 10.25
N SER A 170 14.63 3.77 10.67
CA SER A 170 14.12 2.40 10.76
C SER A 170 14.10 1.69 9.40
N VAL A 171 13.79 2.40 8.31
CA VAL A 171 13.85 1.87 6.93
C VAL A 171 15.26 1.41 6.57
N GLY A 172 16.27 2.21 6.93
CA GLY A 172 17.67 1.85 6.71
C GLY A 172 18.10 0.63 7.51
N ASP A 173 17.65 0.53 8.76
CA ASP A 173 17.97 -0.61 9.63
C ASP A 173 17.34 -1.92 9.13
N LEU A 174 16.06 -1.87 8.71
CA LEU A 174 15.40 -2.99 8.05
C LEU A 174 16.08 -3.38 6.73
N SER A 175 16.47 -2.39 5.91
CA SER A 175 17.16 -2.63 4.65
C SER A 175 18.52 -3.30 4.85
N ASN A 176 19.30 -2.87 5.85
CA ASN A 176 20.56 -3.51 6.20
C ASN A 176 20.37 -4.96 6.64
N GLN A 177 19.36 -5.23 7.48
CA GLN A 177 19.00 -6.59 7.88
C GLN A 177 18.65 -7.42 6.65
N ARG A 178 17.76 -6.91 5.79
CA ARG A 178 17.29 -7.60 4.59
C ARG A 178 18.40 -7.94 3.60
N PHE A 179 19.30 -6.99 3.32
CA PHE A 179 20.34 -7.18 2.32
C PHE A 179 21.62 -7.80 2.90
N GLY A 180 21.69 -8.02 4.22
CA GLY A 180 22.83 -8.66 4.87
C GLY A 180 24.11 -7.83 4.84
N VAL A 181 24.00 -6.52 4.65
CA VAL A 181 25.15 -5.61 4.61
C VAL A 181 24.89 -4.49 5.60
N ALA A 182 25.79 -4.29 6.55
CA ALA A 182 25.68 -3.24 7.56
C ALA A 182 26.10 -1.87 6.98
N VAL A 183 25.44 -1.42 5.91
CA VAL A 183 25.76 -0.15 5.24
C VAL A 183 25.68 0.99 6.25
N ARG A 184 26.73 1.80 6.29
CA ARG A 184 26.82 2.96 7.19
C ARG A 184 25.93 4.09 6.71
N ARG A 185 25.42 4.89 7.64
CA ARG A 185 24.57 6.04 7.33
C ARG A 185 24.98 7.32 8.05
N ALA A 186 24.65 8.45 7.44
CA ALA A 186 24.64 9.77 8.07
C ALA A 186 23.24 10.37 7.95
N ALA A 187 22.66 10.73 9.09
CA ALA A 187 21.28 11.20 9.17
C ALA A 187 21.21 12.73 9.22
N PHE A 188 20.27 13.32 8.47
CA PHE A 188 19.91 14.73 8.51
C PHE A 188 18.46 14.87 8.98
N ASP A 189 18.11 15.99 9.60
CA ASP A 189 16.70 16.30 9.90
C ASP A 189 16.04 16.90 8.64
N TYR A 190 14.75 16.64 8.43
CA TYR A 190 14.02 17.20 7.29
C TYR A 190 13.28 18.49 7.70
N PRO A 191 13.43 19.61 6.96
CA PRO A 191 14.34 19.82 5.84
C PRO A 191 15.76 20.24 6.33
N PRO A 192 16.86 19.81 5.67
CA PRO A 192 18.23 20.06 6.14
C PRO A 192 18.59 21.54 6.29
N GLU A 193 17.92 22.42 5.55
CA GLU A 193 18.16 23.86 5.56
C GLU A 193 17.72 24.53 6.86
N GLN A 194 16.85 23.86 7.62
CA GLN A 194 16.38 24.32 8.94
C GLN A 194 17.19 23.71 10.09
N MET A 195 18.16 22.86 9.81
CA MET A 195 19.02 22.29 10.85
C MET A 195 19.89 23.37 11.49
N GLU A 196 20.05 23.25 12.80
CA GLU A 196 21.05 24.03 13.53
C GLU A 196 22.45 23.79 12.93
N PRO A 197 23.27 24.85 12.72
CA PRO A 197 24.57 24.71 12.05
C PRO A 197 25.49 23.64 12.64
N ALA A 198 25.46 23.48 13.97
CA ALA A 198 26.23 22.46 14.67
C ALA A 198 25.74 21.02 14.37
N ALA A 199 24.43 20.81 14.32
CA ALA A 199 23.84 19.51 13.97
C ALA A 199 24.11 19.17 12.50
N PHE A 200 24.00 20.16 11.60
CA PHE A 200 24.32 19.98 10.19
C PHE A 200 25.79 19.60 9.98
N ALA A 201 26.71 20.30 10.67
CA ALA A 201 28.14 19.98 10.63
C ALA A 201 28.42 18.56 11.17
N GLN A 202 27.76 18.16 12.26
CA GLN A 202 27.89 16.80 12.80
C GLN A 202 27.45 15.72 11.79
N SER A 203 26.37 15.97 11.04
CA SER A 203 25.93 15.06 9.98
C SER A 203 26.93 14.98 8.82
N LEU A 204 27.59 16.08 8.47
CA LEU A 204 28.69 16.08 7.49
C LEU A 204 29.91 15.29 8.01
N ASP A 205 30.31 15.51 9.26
CA ASP A 205 31.42 14.79 9.89
C ASP A 205 31.14 13.28 9.96
N ALA A 206 29.87 12.89 10.19
CA ALA A 206 29.45 11.49 10.18
C ALA A 206 29.64 10.82 8.80
N ILE A 207 29.52 11.56 7.70
CA ILE A 207 29.80 11.04 6.35
C ILE A 207 31.29 10.73 6.22
N VAL A 208 32.16 11.67 6.62
CA VAL A 208 33.61 11.46 6.61
C VAL A 208 33.98 10.27 7.49
N ALA A 209 33.47 10.22 8.72
CA ALA A 209 33.70 9.13 9.64
C ALA A 209 33.24 7.78 9.06
N GLY A 210 32.11 7.73 8.37
CA GLY A 210 31.61 6.50 7.75
C GLY A 210 32.53 5.97 6.64
N LEU A 211 33.22 6.86 5.92
CA LEU A 211 34.18 6.50 4.86
C LEU A 211 35.54 6.02 5.40
N VAL A 212 36.01 6.59 6.51
CA VAL A 212 37.40 6.38 6.98
C VAL A 212 37.55 5.55 8.26
N THR A 213 36.53 5.54 9.12
CA THR A 213 36.64 4.85 10.43
C THR A 213 36.77 3.35 10.20
N PRO A 214 37.72 2.63 10.83
CA PRO A 214 37.86 1.19 10.68
C PRO A 214 36.56 0.41 10.92
N ARG A 215 36.45 -0.76 10.29
CA ARG A 215 35.28 -1.64 10.44
C ARG A 215 35.23 -2.24 11.83
N THR A 216 34.03 -2.29 12.40
CA THR A 216 33.74 -3.00 13.65
C THR A 216 33.67 -4.51 13.40
N ALA A 217 33.73 -5.32 14.47
CA ALA A 217 33.57 -6.77 14.37
C ALA A 217 32.23 -7.18 13.73
N ALA A 218 31.16 -6.41 13.97
CA ALA A 218 29.85 -6.65 13.40
C ALA A 218 29.83 -6.46 11.87
N GLU A 219 30.61 -5.48 11.36
CA GLU A 219 30.74 -5.13 9.93
C GLU A 219 31.71 -6.05 9.17
N LEU A 220 32.42 -6.92 9.87
CA LEU A 220 33.31 -7.94 9.30
C LEU A 220 32.65 -9.32 9.16
N ARG A 221 31.40 -9.47 9.63
CA ARG A 221 30.68 -10.74 9.55
C ARG A 221 30.43 -11.13 8.10
N ALA A 222 30.69 -12.40 7.80
CA ALA A 222 30.48 -13.02 6.50
C ALA A 222 29.74 -14.35 6.67
N GLY A 223 29.15 -14.85 5.58
CA GLY A 223 28.49 -16.15 5.51
C GLY A 223 26.97 -16.01 5.45
N THR A 224 26.25 -17.10 5.67
CA THR A 224 24.78 -17.08 5.67
C THR A 224 24.30 -16.83 7.10
N GLY A 225 23.57 -15.73 7.31
CA GLY A 225 22.80 -15.50 8.52
C GLY A 225 21.55 -16.37 8.48
N GLU A 226 21.36 -17.17 9.52
CA GLU A 226 20.09 -17.88 9.72
C GLU A 226 19.01 -16.88 10.13
N ALA A 227 17.82 -17.03 9.54
CA ALA A 227 16.64 -16.33 10.01
C ALA A 227 16.41 -16.68 11.49
N PRO A 228 15.96 -15.72 12.33
CA PRO A 228 15.54 -16.04 13.69
C PRO A 228 14.51 -17.17 13.67
N PRO A 229 14.61 -18.16 14.58
CA PRO A 229 13.66 -19.26 14.62
C PRO A 229 12.23 -18.72 14.83
N ARG A 230 11.32 -19.10 13.93
CA ARG A 230 9.89 -18.81 14.04
C ARG A 230 9.22 -19.91 14.86
N PRO A 231 8.64 -19.63 16.04
CA PRO A 231 7.88 -20.63 16.75
C PRO A 231 6.61 -20.99 15.97
N GLU A 232 6.19 -22.24 15.99
CA GLU A 232 4.91 -22.63 15.36
C GLU A 232 3.72 -21.98 16.09
N VAL A 233 3.74 -22.03 17.43
CA VAL A 233 2.79 -21.34 18.31
C VAL A 233 3.45 -20.06 18.82
N LEU A 234 2.91 -18.91 18.42
CA LEU A 234 3.43 -17.60 18.82
C LEU A 234 3.18 -17.34 20.31
N LEU A 235 1.98 -17.64 20.79
CA LEU A 235 1.59 -17.51 22.20
C LEU A 235 0.40 -18.41 22.52
N SER A 236 0.20 -18.68 23.82
CA SER A 236 -1.00 -19.34 24.33
C SER A 236 -1.57 -18.51 25.47
N ALA A 237 -2.77 -18.00 25.29
CA ALA A 237 -3.38 -17.02 26.19
C ALA A 237 -4.92 -17.02 26.05
N ASP A 238 -5.64 -16.39 26.98
CA ASP A 238 -7.08 -16.17 26.79
C ASP A 238 -7.36 -15.22 25.61
N MET A 239 -8.61 -15.16 25.15
CA MET A 239 -9.00 -14.38 23.98
C MET A 239 -8.67 -12.89 24.11
N ALA A 240 -8.85 -12.28 25.29
CA ALA A 240 -8.59 -10.87 25.48
C ALA A 240 -7.09 -10.57 25.40
N GLN A 241 -6.29 -11.42 26.04
CA GLN A 241 -4.83 -11.36 25.96
C GLN A 241 -4.34 -11.58 24.53
N VAL A 242 -4.89 -12.53 23.78
CA VAL A 242 -4.53 -12.74 22.36
C VAL A 242 -4.73 -11.44 21.57
N GLN A 243 -5.87 -10.77 21.72
CA GLN A 243 -6.13 -9.52 20.98
C GLN A 243 -5.13 -8.43 21.35
N GLU A 244 -4.93 -8.16 22.64
CA GLU A 244 -4.00 -7.10 23.09
C GLU A 244 -2.56 -7.40 22.65
N ARG A 245 -2.10 -8.66 22.76
CA ARG A 245 -0.74 -9.04 22.37
C ARG A 245 -0.52 -8.91 20.87
N PHE A 246 -1.50 -9.26 20.04
CA PHE A 246 -1.39 -9.08 18.59
C PHE A 246 -1.41 -7.60 18.20
N HIS A 247 -2.17 -6.75 18.90
CA HIS A 247 -2.10 -5.30 18.74
C HIS A 247 -0.73 -4.73 19.14
N GLU A 248 -0.21 -5.10 20.32
CA GLU A 248 1.11 -4.68 20.82
C GLU A 248 2.24 -5.07 19.86
N MET A 249 2.15 -6.24 19.24
CA MET A 249 3.13 -6.74 18.26
C MET A 249 2.93 -6.16 16.85
N GLY A 250 1.86 -5.39 16.60
CA GLY A 250 1.55 -4.85 15.28
C GLY A 250 1.13 -5.91 14.25
N LEU A 251 0.63 -7.07 14.70
CA LEU A 251 0.23 -8.21 13.84
C LEU A 251 -1.25 -8.17 13.44
N THR A 252 -1.91 -7.03 13.66
CA THR A 252 -3.28 -6.76 13.24
C THR A 252 -3.34 -5.51 12.37
N ASP A 253 -4.46 -5.33 11.70
CA ASP A 253 -4.82 -4.12 10.98
C ASP A 253 -5.57 -3.12 11.87
N GLY A 254 -5.49 -3.22 13.20
CA GLY A 254 -6.27 -2.39 14.12
C GLY A 254 -7.69 -2.90 14.38
N LEU A 255 -8.12 -3.97 13.71
CA LEU A 255 -9.37 -4.68 14.01
C LEU A 255 -9.09 -5.98 14.78
N PRO A 256 -10.06 -6.48 15.58
CA PRO A 256 -9.96 -7.79 16.22
C PRO A 256 -9.70 -8.92 15.21
N ILE A 257 -8.94 -9.92 15.62
CA ILE A 257 -8.70 -11.13 14.81
C ILE A 257 -9.53 -12.31 15.31
N VAL A 258 -9.75 -13.30 14.44
CA VAL A 258 -10.05 -14.67 14.87
C VAL A 258 -8.70 -15.34 15.16
N PRO A 259 -8.44 -15.85 16.37
CA PRO A 259 -7.15 -16.48 16.67
C PRO A 259 -6.91 -17.69 15.76
N PRO A 260 -5.82 -17.72 14.98
CA PRO A 260 -5.53 -18.85 14.10
C PRO A 260 -5.00 -20.04 14.91
N THR A 261 -5.90 -20.91 15.38
CA THR A 261 -5.52 -22.18 16.01
C THR A 261 -5.14 -23.22 14.95
N ALA A 262 -4.46 -24.30 15.36
CA ALA A 262 -4.10 -25.38 14.46
C ALA A 262 -5.32 -26.02 13.78
N GLU A 263 -6.44 -26.15 14.50
CA GLU A 263 -7.68 -26.73 14.00
C GLU A 263 -8.34 -25.83 12.95
N LEU A 264 -8.46 -24.52 13.23
CA LEU A 264 -9.04 -23.56 12.28
C LEU A 264 -8.19 -23.42 11.01
N VAL A 265 -6.87 -23.48 11.14
CA VAL A 265 -5.97 -23.44 9.99
C VAL A 265 -6.04 -24.75 9.19
N ALA A 266 -6.15 -25.91 9.85
CA ALA A 266 -6.38 -27.18 9.18
C ALA A 266 -7.72 -27.20 8.43
N GLU A 267 -8.78 -26.64 9.01
CA GLU A 267 -10.07 -26.45 8.33
C GLU A 267 -9.93 -25.51 7.12
N MET A 268 -9.28 -24.35 7.30
CA MET A 268 -9.06 -23.39 6.20
C MET A 268 -8.32 -24.03 5.01
N LEU A 269 -7.34 -24.89 5.28
CA LEU A 269 -6.56 -25.59 4.28
C LEU A 269 -7.37 -26.60 3.45
N THR A 270 -8.56 -27.04 3.89
CA THR A 270 -9.42 -27.91 3.07
C THR A 270 -10.03 -27.18 1.87
N GLY A 271 -9.89 -25.85 1.81
CA GLY A 271 -10.38 -25.00 0.73
C GLY A 271 -9.54 -25.02 -0.54
N THR A 272 -8.41 -25.73 -0.55
CA THR A 272 -7.52 -25.84 -1.71
C THR A 272 -6.90 -27.24 -1.79
N SER A 273 -6.56 -27.68 -3.01
CA SER A 273 -5.81 -28.92 -3.22
C SER A 273 -4.28 -28.74 -3.12
N HIS A 274 -3.81 -27.49 -3.01
CA HIS A 274 -2.39 -27.18 -2.92
C HIS A 274 -1.78 -27.59 -1.57
N PRO A 275 -0.56 -28.15 -1.55
CA PRO A 275 0.07 -28.58 -0.31
C PRO A 275 0.44 -27.38 0.58
N PRO A 276 0.31 -27.49 1.91
CA PRO A 276 0.52 -26.36 2.82
C PRO A 276 1.90 -25.71 2.78
N ASP A 277 2.94 -26.45 2.38
CA ASP A 277 4.33 -26.00 2.26
C ASP A 277 4.68 -25.43 0.88
N GLU A 278 3.74 -25.44 -0.07
CA GLU A 278 3.94 -24.77 -1.36
C GLU A 278 4.18 -23.28 -1.15
N VAL A 279 5.27 -22.79 -1.72
CA VAL A 279 5.62 -21.37 -1.72
C VAL A 279 4.76 -20.65 -2.74
N VAL A 280 3.82 -19.85 -2.24
CA VAL A 280 2.95 -18.99 -3.06
C VAL A 280 3.68 -17.72 -3.45
N ALA A 281 4.49 -17.20 -2.53
CA ALA A 281 5.22 -15.96 -2.69
C ALA A 281 6.66 -16.08 -2.19
N PRO A 282 7.68 -16.18 -3.08
CA PRO A 282 9.08 -16.30 -2.65
C PRO A 282 9.64 -14.99 -2.09
N GLU A 283 9.11 -13.86 -2.54
CA GLU A 283 9.46 -12.52 -2.04
C GLU A 283 8.20 -11.66 -1.93
N PHE A 284 7.52 -11.73 -0.80
CA PHE A 284 6.33 -10.92 -0.54
C PHE A 284 6.70 -9.54 0.05
N PRO A 285 6.34 -8.43 -0.59
CA PRO A 285 6.76 -7.08 -0.17
C PRO A 285 5.98 -6.56 1.06
N PRO A 286 6.50 -5.55 1.79
CA PRO A 286 7.65 -4.71 1.45
C PRO A 286 9.03 -5.32 1.73
N GLU A 287 9.17 -6.22 2.71
CA GLU A 287 10.47 -6.75 3.11
C GLU A 287 10.88 -8.04 2.41
N GLY A 288 10.02 -8.62 1.56
CA GLY A 288 10.37 -9.74 0.66
C GLY A 288 10.41 -11.10 1.35
N LEU A 289 9.59 -11.32 2.38
CA LEU A 289 9.57 -12.61 3.09
C LEU A 289 8.98 -13.71 2.20
N ILE A 290 9.32 -14.96 2.48
CA ILE A 290 8.74 -16.13 1.84
C ILE A 290 7.40 -16.41 2.52
N ALA A 291 6.35 -16.63 1.74
CA ALA A 291 5.04 -17.05 2.22
C ALA A 291 4.54 -18.30 1.50
N THR A 292 3.98 -19.21 2.28
CA THR A 292 3.42 -20.50 1.84
C THR A 292 1.89 -20.50 1.85
N VAL A 293 1.28 -21.55 1.29
CA VAL A 293 -0.16 -21.79 1.38
C VAL A 293 -0.63 -21.81 2.84
N ARG A 294 0.14 -22.42 3.75
CA ARG A 294 -0.17 -22.40 5.20
C ARG A 294 -0.18 -20.99 5.77
N ASP A 295 0.78 -20.15 5.41
CA ASP A 295 0.86 -18.79 5.94
C ASP A 295 -0.33 -17.93 5.45
N VAL A 296 -0.78 -18.15 4.20
CA VAL A 296 -2.01 -17.55 3.66
C VAL A 296 -3.24 -18.04 4.45
N ALA A 297 -3.33 -19.33 4.77
CA ALA A 297 -4.43 -19.88 5.55
C ALA A 297 -4.48 -19.29 6.97
N VAL A 298 -3.34 -19.17 7.66
CA VAL A 298 -3.24 -18.54 8.99
C VAL A 298 -3.80 -17.11 8.97
N ASN A 299 -3.37 -16.30 8.00
CA ASN A 299 -3.84 -14.92 7.87
C ASN A 299 -5.30 -14.84 7.38
N GLY A 300 -5.75 -15.79 6.57
CA GLY A 300 -7.15 -15.94 6.17
C GLY A 300 -8.06 -16.20 7.37
N VAL A 301 -7.67 -17.09 8.28
CA VAL A 301 -8.39 -17.31 9.54
C VAL A 301 -8.44 -16.02 10.34
N MET A 302 -7.31 -15.33 10.53
CA MET A 302 -7.28 -14.03 11.24
C MET A 302 -8.26 -13.01 10.68
N ALA A 303 -8.39 -12.95 9.35
CA ALA A 303 -9.32 -12.06 8.66
C ALA A 303 -10.80 -12.44 8.85
N GLY A 304 -11.09 -13.66 9.30
CA GLY A 304 -12.44 -14.23 9.43
C GLY A 304 -12.93 -14.96 8.19
N CYS A 305 -12.02 -15.34 7.28
CA CYS A 305 -12.35 -16.12 6.09
C CYS A 305 -12.81 -17.54 6.44
N ARG A 306 -13.40 -18.23 5.45
CA ARG A 306 -13.82 -19.62 5.51
C ARG A 306 -13.04 -20.43 4.46
N PRO A 307 -12.99 -21.78 4.55
CA PRO A 307 -12.21 -22.60 3.64
C PRO A 307 -12.51 -22.31 2.17
N GLU A 308 -13.78 -22.15 1.80
CA GLU A 308 -14.18 -21.87 0.41
C GLU A 308 -13.60 -20.55 -0.16
N HIS A 309 -13.10 -19.66 0.69
CA HIS A 309 -12.42 -18.42 0.26
C HIS A 309 -10.94 -18.65 -0.13
N MET A 310 -10.34 -19.78 0.26
CA MET A 310 -8.91 -20.03 0.13
C MET A 310 -8.37 -19.84 -1.31
N PRO A 311 -9.04 -20.31 -2.38
CA PRO A 311 -8.55 -20.11 -3.74
C PRO A 311 -8.46 -18.63 -4.12
N VAL A 312 -9.42 -17.81 -3.66
CA VAL A 312 -9.42 -16.35 -3.91
C VAL A 312 -8.26 -15.69 -3.18
N LEU A 313 -7.97 -16.10 -1.95
CA LEU A 313 -6.83 -15.55 -1.17
C LEU A 313 -5.48 -15.85 -1.83
N LEU A 314 -5.31 -17.07 -2.35
CA LEU A 314 -4.10 -17.46 -3.08
C LEU A 314 -3.97 -16.69 -4.40
N ALA A 315 -5.07 -16.51 -5.13
CA ALA A 315 -5.12 -15.66 -6.32
C ALA A 315 -4.79 -14.19 -5.99
N SER A 316 -5.27 -13.66 -4.86
CA SER A 316 -4.91 -12.31 -4.39
C SER A 316 -3.40 -12.18 -4.19
N MET A 317 -2.75 -13.17 -3.57
CA MET A 317 -1.29 -13.19 -3.40
C MET A 317 -0.57 -13.19 -4.75
N GLU A 318 -0.97 -14.07 -5.67
CA GLU A 318 -0.38 -14.14 -7.02
C GLU A 318 -0.52 -12.81 -7.78
N ALA A 319 -1.73 -12.23 -7.82
CA ALA A 319 -2.00 -10.98 -8.51
C ALA A 319 -1.17 -9.82 -7.93
N PHE A 320 -1.02 -9.78 -6.60
CA PHE A 320 -0.25 -8.76 -5.90
C PHE A 320 1.24 -8.78 -6.28
N GLN A 321 1.79 -9.95 -6.60
CA GLN A 321 3.19 -10.12 -6.97
C GLN A 321 3.50 -9.83 -8.44
N LYS A 322 2.49 -9.76 -9.32
CA LYS A 322 2.69 -9.43 -10.75
C LYS A 322 3.16 -8.00 -10.99
N PHE A 323 3.19 -7.16 -9.96
CA PHE A 323 3.64 -5.78 -10.05
C PHE A 323 4.63 -5.43 -8.91
N ASN A 324 5.56 -4.50 -9.16
CA ASN A 324 6.52 -4.06 -8.14
C ASN A 324 5.83 -3.21 -7.05
N MET A 325 5.31 -3.87 -6.03
CA MET A 325 4.61 -3.21 -4.90
C MET A 325 5.54 -2.53 -3.91
N ASN A 326 6.87 -2.72 -3.98
CA ASN A 326 7.78 -2.19 -2.97
C ASN A 326 7.73 -0.65 -2.90
N ALA A 327 7.80 0.03 -4.05
CA ALA A 327 7.68 1.48 -4.10
C ALA A 327 6.27 1.99 -3.76
N ILE A 328 5.23 1.21 -4.08
CA ILE A 328 3.82 1.55 -3.82
C ILE A 328 3.54 1.51 -2.31
N LEU A 329 3.89 0.42 -1.66
CA LEU A 329 3.64 0.19 -0.23
C LEU A 329 4.40 1.18 0.67
N ARG A 330 5.62 1.54 0.28
CA ARG A 330 6.48 2.48 1.03
C ARG A 330 6.17 3.95 0.72
N SER A 331 5.17 4.23 -0.11
CA SER A 331 4.84 5.60 -0.52
C SER A 331 4.31 6.43 0.65
N THR A 332 4.54 7.74 0.57
CA THR A 332 3.87 8.74 1.42
C THR A 332 2.43 9.02 0.99
N ASN A 333 2.04 8.59 -0.21
CA ASN A 333 0.63 8.56 -0.63
C ASN A 333 -0.08 7.31 -0.08
N SER A 334 -1.38 7.39 0.16
CA SER A 334 -2.15 6.25 0.66
C SER A 334 -2.70 5.40 -0.49
N PHE A 335 -1.97 4.35 -0.82
CA PHE A 335 -2.43 3.34 -1.76
C PHE A 335 -3.43 2.37 -1.14
N SER A 336 -4.42 1.98 -1.91
CA SER A 336 -5.30 0.84 -1.68
C SER A 336 -5.30 -0.08 -2.90
N PHE A 337 -5.90 -1.26 -2.70
CA PHE A 337 -5.80 -2.39 -3.62
C PHE A 337 -7.19 -2.94 -3.92
N MET A 338 -7.84 -2.35 -4.93
CA MET A 338 -9.15 -2.83 -5.40
C MET A 338 -8.99 -4.21 -6.03
N GLN A 339 -9.84 -5.14 -5.62
CA GLN A 339 -9.88 -6.51 -6.09
C GLN A 339 -11.29 -6.80 -6.61
N VAL A 340 -11.39 -7.10 -7.90
CA VAL A 340 -12.65 -7.46 -8.56
C VAL A 340 -12.60 -8.95 -8.86
N VAL A 341 -13.61 -9.67 -8.38
CA VAL A 341 -13.76 -11.10 -8.65
C VAL A 341 -14.85 -11.28 -9.71
N ASN A 342 -14.59 -12.19 -10.64
CA ASN A 342 -15.43 -12.57 -11.77
C ASN A 342 -15.67 -14.09 -11.77
N GLY A 343 -16.71 -14.52 -12.50
CA GLY A 343 -17.02 -15.92 -12.74
C GLY A 343 -17.73 -16.66 -11.59
N PRO A 344 -17.92 -17.99 -11.71
CA PRO A 344 -18.81 -18.77 -10.84
C PRO A 344 -18.44 -18.78 -9.35
N ILE A 345 -17.16 -18.55 -9.01
CA ILE A 345 -16.74 -18.54 -7.61
C ILE A 345 -17.43 -17.45 -6.76
N ARG A 346 -17.86 -16.35 -7.39
CA ARG A 346 -18.58 -15.25 -6.73
C ARG A 346 -19.80 -15.78 -5.98
N GLU A 347 -20.61 -16.60 -6.64
CA GLU A 347 -21.81 -17.21 -6.05
C GLU A 347 -21.45 -18.32 -5.06
N GLN A 348 -20.48 -19.18 -5.41
CA GLN A 348 -20.07 -20.32 -4.59
C GLN A 348 -19.62 -19.91 -3.19
N VAL A 349 -18.93 -18.77 -3.07
CA VAL A 349 -18.42 -18.25 -1.79
C VAL A 349 -19.32 -17.20 -1.16
N GLY A 350 -20.43 -16.85 -1.82
CA GLY A 350 -21.42 -15.90 -1.32
C GLY A 350 -20.97 -14.44 -1.33
N MET A 351 -20.22 -14.02 -2.37
CA MET A 351 -19.86 -12.61 -2.57
C MET A 351 -21.08 -11.75 -2.91
N ASN A 352 -20.98 -10.47 -2.57
CA ASN A 352 -21.99 -9.48 -2.95
C ASN A 352 -21.51 -8.64 -4.15
N ALA A 353 -22.31 -8.66 -5.22
CA ALA A 353 -22.17 -7.77 -6.37
C ALA A 353 -23.29 -6.70 -6.44
N GLY A 354 -24.30 -6.81 -5.56
CA GLY A 354 -25.54 -6.04 -5.58
C GLY A 354 -25.47 -4.75 -4.75
N THR A 355 -26.58 -4.41 -4.08
CA THR A 355 -26.67 -3.23 -3.20
C THR A 355 -25.46 -3.19 -2.26
N ASN A 356 -24.79 -2.03 -2.18
CA ASN A 356 -23.65 -1.81 -1.30
C ASN A 356 -22.45 -2.75 -1.59
N ALA A 357 -22.22 -3.14 -2.85
CA ALA A 357 -21.15 -4.08 -3.26
C ALA A 357 -19.75 -3.72 -2.71
N VAL A 358 -19.40 -2.43 -2.73
CA VAL A 358 -18.11 -1.90 -2.22
C VAL A 358 -18.16 -1.47 -0.75
N GLY A 359 -19.31 -1.66 -0.08
CA GLY A 359 -19.51 -1.27 1.31
C GLY A 359 -19.50 -2.46 2.28
N PRO A 360 -19.72 -2.20 3.58
CA PRO A 360 -19.72 -3.24 4.60
C PRO A 360 -20.94 -4.17 4.52
N GLY A 361 -20.88 -5.30 5.22
CA GLY A 361 -22.04 -6.16 5.50
C GLY A 361 -21.98 -7.55 4.87
N ASN A 362 -21.27 -7.73 3.76
CA ASN A 362 -21.01 -9.07 3.20
C ASN A 362 -19.70 -9.64 3.75
N ARG A 363 -19.76 -10.82 4.37
CA ARG A 363 -18.59 -11.47 5.00
C ARG A 363 -17.50 -11.82 3.98
N ALA A 364 -17.86 -12.37 2.81
CA ALA A 364 -16.90 -12.81 1.81
C ALA A 364 -16.09 -11.62 1.28
N ASN A 365 -16.76 -10.56 0.81
CA ASN A 365 -16.13 -9.32 0.34
C ASN A 365 -15.22 -8.72 1.43
N ALA A 366 -15.74 -8.58 2.66
CA ALA A 366 -15.03 -7.90 3.75
C ALA A 366 -13.81 -8.69 4.24
N CYS A 367 -13.96 -9.99 4.53
CA CYS A 367 -12.88 -10.79 5.08
C CYS A 367 -11.78 -11.05 4.03
N MET A 368 -12.13 -11.37 2.78
CA MET A 368 -11.13 -11.59 1.74
C MET A 368 -10.41 -10.29 1.34
N GLY A 369 -11.13 -9.17 1.26
CA GLY A 369 -10.52 -7.86 1.06
C GLY A 369 -9.57 -7.47 2.20
N ARG A 370 -9.97 -7.73 3.45
CA ARG A 370 -9.15 -7.52 4.66
C ARG A 370 -7.91 -8.41 4.70
N ALA A 371 -8.01 -9.65 4.24
CA ALA A 371 -6.90 -10.61 4.28
C ALA A 371 -5.65 -10.06 3.58
N LEU A 372 -5.79 -9.34 2.46
CA LEU A 372 -4.64 -8.71 1.78
C LEU A 372 -3.89 -7.72 2.69
N ARG A 373 -4.59 -6.96 3.53
CA ARG A 373 -3.96 -6.05 4.49
C ARG A 373 -3.16 -6.82 5.54
N LEU A 374 -3.68 -7.94 6.03
CA LEU A 374 -2.96 -8.83 6.94
C LEU A 374 -1.77 -9.51 6.24
N PHE A 375 -1.88 -9.86 4.95
CA PHE A 375 -0.74 -10.36 4.19
C PHE A 375 0.38 -9.32 4.12
N ILE A 376 0.07 -8.07 3.78
CA ILE A 376 1.08 -6.99 3.76
C ILE A 376 1.72 -6.81 5.14
N THR A 377 0.94 -6.86 6.21
CA THR A 377 1.45 -6.71 7.58
C THR A 377 2.32 -7.90 8.00
N ASN A 378 1.80 -9.12 7.94
CA ASN A 378 2.44 -10.28 8.55
C ASN A 378 3.35 -11.04 7.59
N LEU A 379 2.93 -11.20 6.32
CA LEU A 379 3.71 -11.89 5.29
C LEU A 379 4.70 -10.96 4.59
N GLY A 380 4.47 -9.64 4.64
CA GLY A 380 5.36 -8.63 4.06
C GLY A 380 6.26 -7.93 5.07
N ASP A 381 5.99 -8.14 6.37
CA ASP A 381 6.55 -7.38 7.49
C ASP A 381 6.27 -5.86 7.38
N GLY A 382 5.06 -5.50 6.95
CA GLY A 382 4.65 -4.12 6.67
C GLY A 382 4.03 -3.40 7.88
N HIS A 383 4.74 -2.39 8.40
CA HIS A 383 4.39 -1.61 9.59
C HIS A 383 4.27 -0.11 9.27
N PHE A 384 3.12 0.49 9.60
CA PHE A 384 2.91 1.93 9.47
C PHE A 384 3.86 2.73 10.37
N GLY A 385 4.42 3.81 9.83
CA GLY A 385 5.42 4.65 10.50
C GLY A 385 6.82 4.04 10.56
N THR A 386 7.00 2.81 10.07
CA THR A 386 8.31 2.15 9.97
C THR A 386 8.72 1.98 8.52
N ASN A 387 8.04 1.13 7.76
CA ASN A 387 8.30 0.92 6.34
C ASN A 387 7.10 1.27 5.46
N LEU A 388 5.89 1.37 6.00
CA LEU A 388 4.72 1.93 5.33
C LEU A 388 4.52 3.37 5.79
N MET A 389 4.61 4.33 4.88
CA MET A 389 4.79 5.76 5.24
C MET A 389 3.67 6.69 4.77
N ALA A 390 2.48 6.15 4.48
CA ALA A 390 1.34 6.97 4.08
C ALA A 390 1.08 8.10 5.10
N VAL A 391 1.01 9.35 4.63
CA VAL A 391 0.92 10.53 5.52
C VAL A 391 -0.46 10.67 6.18
N ILE A 392 -1.53 10.44 5.41
CA ILE A 392 -2.92 10.57 5.90
C ILE A 392 -3.60 9.19 6.01
N GLY A 393 -3.44 8.32 5.00
CA GLY A 393 -4.17 7.06 4.90
C GLY A 393 -5.43 7.13 4.02
N SER A 394 -6.10 5.99 3.86
CA SER A 394 -7.34 5.82 3.07
C SER A 394 -8.14 4.67 3.68
N ASN A 395 -9.43 4.89 3.91
CA ASN A 395 -10.35 3.88 4.43
C ASN A 395 -10.47 2.66 3.49
N SER A 396 -10.26 2.85 2.19
CA SER A 396 -10.24 1.77 1.20
C SER A 396 -9.05 0.81 1.37
N ASN A 397 -8.07 1.12 2.23
CA ASN A 397 -6.93 0.26 2.50
C ASN A 397 -7.22 -0.86 3.53
N TYR A 398 -8.38 -0.84 4.19
CA TYR A 398 -8.81 -1.92 5.09
C TYR A 398 -9.39 -3.11 4.35
N SER A 399 -10.29 -2.87 3.41
CA SER A 399 -10.90 -3.88 2.57
C SER A 399 -11.42 -3.23 1.30
N PHE A 400 -11.06 -3.80 0.14
CA PHE A 400 -11.54 -3.31 -1.14
C PHE A 400 -11.70 -4.47 -2.14
N MET A 401 -12.46 -5.49 -1.76
CA MET A 401 -12.79 -6.60 -2.65
C MET A 401 -14.30 -6.67 -2.88
N PHE A 402 -14.71 -6.87 -4.13
CA PHE A 402 -16.11 -7.07 -4.50
C PHE A 402 -16.24 -7.91 -5.77
N ALA A 403 -17.45 -8.39 -6.01
CA ALA A 403 -17.81 -9.16 -7.19
C ALA A 403 -18.38 -8.22 -8.28
N GLU A 404 -18.01 -8.44 -9.54
CA GLU A 404 -18.77 -7.85 -10.66
C GLU A 404 -20.17 -8.49 -10.73
N ASN A 405 -21.18 -7.73 -11.17
CA ASN A 405 -22.56 -8.18 -11.31
C ASN A 405 -22.81 -8.63 -12.77
N GLU A 406 -22.22 -9.77 -13.14
CA GLU A 406 -22.24 -10.29 -14.51
C GLU A 406 -23.67 -10.60 -14.98
N GLU A 407 -24.53 -11.07 -14.07
CA GLU A 407 -25.91 -11.46 -14.35
C GLU A 407 -26.80 -10.25 -14.71
N ARG A 408 -26.39 -9.05 -14.27
CA ARG A 408 -27.10 -7.78 -14.52
C ARG A 408 -26.30 -6.81 -15.38
N SER A 409 -25.22 -7.30 -16.01
CA SER A 409 -24.44 -6.54 -16.97
C SER A 409 -24.96 -6.80 -18.39
N PRO A 410 -25.20 -5.76 -19.21
CA PRO A 410 -25.43 -5.93 -20.64
C PRO A 410 -24.14 -6.16 -21.43
N TRP A 411 -22.98 -6.12 -20.77
CA TRP A 411 -21.65 -6.17 -21.37
C TRP A 411 -20.83 -7.36 -20.88
N PRO A 412 -19.78 -7.78 -21.63
CA PRO A 412 -18.79 -8.73 -21.14
C PRO A 412 -18.18 -8.30 -19.80
N SER A 413 -17.81 -9.29 -19.01
CA SER A 413 -17.15 -9.11 -17.72
C SER A 413 -15.75 -8.50 -17.86
N LEU A 414 -15.21 -7.97 -16.76
CA LEU A 414 -13.81 -7.53 -16.68
C LEU A 414 -12.83 -8.67 -16.97
N ALA A 415 -13.18 -9.91 -16.62
CA ALA A 415 -12.39 -11.10 -16.92
C ALA A 415 -12.35 -11.40 -18.42
N GLU A 416 -13.50 -11.33 -19.10
CA GLU A 416 -13.57 -11.49 -20.56
C GLU A 416 -12.81 -10.39 -21.29
N ASP A 417 -12.89 -9.14 -20.83
CA ASP A 417 -12.06 -8.02 -21.36
C ASP A 417 -10.56 -8.28 -21.21
N ALA A 418 -10.16 -9.06 -20.19
CA ALA A 418 -8.79 -9.47 -19.94
C ALA A 418 -8.39 -10.76 -20.70
N GLY A 419 -9.31 -11.35 -21.47
CA GLY A 419 -9.07 -12.51 -22.33
C GLY A 419 -9.37 -13.87 -21.70
N PHE A 420 -10.04 -13.92 -20.55
CA PHE A 420 -10.49 -15.16 -19.92
C PHE A 420 -11.87 -15.58 -20.44
N GLY A 421 -12.20 -16.87 -20.31
CA GLY A 421 -13.52 -17.40 -20.65
C GLY A 421 -14.63 -17.00 -19.66
N PRO A 422 -15.90 -17.01 -20.09
CA PRO A 422 -17.04 -16.60 -19.24
C PRO A 422 -17.31 -17.53 -18.05
N ASP A 423 -16.82 -18.78 -18.10
CA ASP A 423 -16.96 -19.76 -17.02
C ASP A 423 -15.73 -19.81 -16.09
N GLU A 424 -14.69 -19.01 -16.37
CA GLU A 424 -13.47 -18.96 -15.55
C GLU A 424 -13.65 -18.03 -14.36
N SER A 425 -13.21 -18.48 -13.19
CA SER A 425 -13.14 -17.64 -12.00
C SER A 425 -11.84 -16.84 -12.01
N VAL A 426 -11.94 -15.50 -11.97
CA VAL A 426 -10.79 -14.60 -12.16
C VAL A 426 -10.78 -13.53 -11.10
N LEU A 427 -9.58 -13.20 -10.60
CA LEU A 427 -9.35 -12.04 -9.76
C LEU A 427 -8.56 -11.00 -10.54
N THR A 428 -9.05 -9.77 -10.57
CA THR A 428 -8.32 -8.61 -11.09
C THR A 428 -7.97 -7.65 -9.97
N LEU A 429 -6.67 -7.44 -9.75
CA LEU A 429 -6.14 -6.51 -8.74
C LEU A 429 -5.70 -5.20 -9.38
N PHE A 430 -6.14 -4.08 -8.81
CA PHE A 430 -5.73 -2.73 -9.17
C PHE A 430 -4.89 -2.11 -8.06
N THR A 431 -4.09 -1.10 -8.41
CA THR A 431 -3.38 -0.25 -7.45
C THR A 431 -3.87 1.19 -7.56
N GLY A 432 -4.04 1.89 -6.43
CA GLY A 432 -4.43 3.30 -6.43
C GLY A 432 -5.26 3.72 -5.23
N GLY A 433 -6.45 4.25 -5.46
CA GLY A 433 -7.54 4.43 -4.49
C GLY A 433 -7.36 5.48 -3.40
N TRP A 434 -6.47 6.45 -3.62
CA TRP A 434 -6.42 7.67 -2.79
C TRP A 434 -7.48 8.71 -3.18
N ALA A 435 -8.15 8.54 -4.34
CA ALA A 435 -9.20 9.44 -4.82
C ALA A 435 -10.31 8.67 -5.53
N HIS A 436 -11.54 9.12 -5.30
CA HIS A 436 -12.71 8.69 -6.06
C HIS A 436 -13.60 9.90 -6.37
N ALA A 437 -14.37 9.79 -7.44
CA ALA A 437 -15.40 10.73 -7.85
C ALA A 437 -16.64 9.93 -8.27
N GLY A 438 -17.76 10.59 -8.51
CA GLY A 438 -18.98 9.89 -8.91
C GLY A 438 -20.20 10.78 -8.85
N ASN A 439 -21.24 10.38 -9.56
CA ASN A 439 -22.45 11.17 -9.72
C ASN A 439 -23.59 10.65 -8.84
N TYR A 440 -23.58 11.03 -7.56
CA TYR A 440 -24.70 10.77 -6.64
C TYR A 440 -25.67 11.96 -6.67
N GLY A 441 -26.57 12.07 -7.67
CA GLY A 441 -27.58 13.14 -7.69
C GLY A 441 -28.09 13.59 -9.07
N LEU A 442 -28.53 14.85 -9.14
CA LEU A 442 -29.28 15.48 -10.25
C LEU A 442 -28.52 15.64 -11.59
N GLY A 443 -27.22 15.31 -11.62
CA GLY A 443 -26.40 15.17 -12.82
C GLY A 443 -26.24 13.69 -13.17
N THR A 444 -27.21 13.12 -13.88
CA THR A 444 -27.23 11.69 -14.20
C THR A 444 -26.63 11.40 -15.58
N GLY A 445 -25.87 12.33 -16.17
CA GLY A 445 -25.29 12.16 -17.50
C GLY A 445 -23.93 11.49 -17.43
N ILE A 446 -23.59 10.71 -18.46
CA ILE A 446 -22.21 10.26 -18.70
C ILE A 446 -21.23 11.44 -18.85
N ALA A 447 -21.71 12.58 -19.36
CA ALA A 447 -20.90 13.79 -19.59
C ALA A 447 -20.34 14.43 -18.32
N ASP A 448 -20.90 14.11 -17.14
CA ASP A 448 -20.42 14.64 -15.86
C ASP A 448 -19.18 13.89 -15.34
N VAL A 449 -18.93 12.67 -15.83
CA VAL A 449 -17.83 11.79 -15.35
C VAL A 449 -16.45 12.19 -15.88
N PRO A 450 -16.25 12.51 -17.18
CA PRO A 450 -14.94 12.88 -17.70
C PRO A 450 -14.28 14.09 -17.00
N PRO A 451 -14.99 15.20 -16.71
CA PRO A 451 -14.40 16.33 -15.98
C PRO A 451 -13.89 15.96 -14.58
N ASP A 452 -14.56 15.03 -13.90
CA ASP A 452 -14.15 14.55 -12.58
C ASP A 452 -12.93 13.64 -12.65
N LEU A 453 -12.92 12.71 -13.60
CA LEU A 453 -11.76 11.87 -13.91
C LEU A 453 -10.52 12.70 -14.25
N ALA A 454 -10.70 13.75 -15.04
CA ALA A 454 -9.61 14.62 -15.49
C ALA A 454 -8.88 15.34 -14.34
N ARG A 455 -9.51 15.46 -13.16
CA ARG A 455 -8.93 16.07 -11.96
C ARG A 455 -8.06 15.11 -11.14
N PHE A 456 -8.02 13.82 -11.45
CA PHE A 456 -7.13 12.90 -10.76
C PHE A 456 -5.66 13.30 -10.99
N GLN A 457 -4.91 13.46 -9.89
CA GLN A 457 -3.55 14.01 -9.91
C GLN A 457 -2.52 13.11 -10.60
N ILE A 458 -2.61 11.79 -10.41
CA ILE A 458 -1.77 10.82 -11.11
C ILE A 458 -2.64 10.11 -12.13
N VAL A 459 -2.24 10.19 -13.39
CA VAL A 459 -2.98 9.57 -14.48
C VAL A 459 -2.25 8.36 -15.01
N GLY A 460 -2.62 7.19 -14.48
CA GLY A 460 -2.14 5.88 -14.95
C GLY A 460 -3.28 4.95 -15.38
N GLY A 461 -4.53 5.36 -15.18
CA GLY A 461 -5.74 4.58 -15.39
C GLY A 461 -6.83 4.95 -14.39
N ALA A 462 -8.05 4.45 -14.62
CA ALA A 462 -9.16 4.54 -13.69
C ALA A 462 -10.04 3.28 -13.72
N ALA A 463 -10.80 3.06 -12.65
CA ALA A 463 -11.88 2.07 -12.62
C ALA A 463 -13.21 2.81 -12.45
N LEU A 464 -14.11 2.67 -13.41
CA LEU A 464 -15.49 3.17 -13.32
C LEU A 464 -16.40 2.02 -12.89
N ILE A 465 -16.95 2.12 -11.69
CA ILE A 465 -18.01 1.24 -11.22
C ILE A 465 -19.34 1.81 -11.69
N VAL A 466 -20.12 1.02 -12.41
CA VAL A 466 -21.38 1.41 -13.05
C VAL A 466 -22.50 0.55 -12.47
N SER A 467 -23.58 1.19 -12.01
CA SER A 467 -24.78 0.46 -11.61
C SER A 467 -25.41 -0.27 -12.82
N PRO A 468 -26.03 -1.45 -12.63
CA PRO A 468 -26.75 -2.13 -13.70
C PRO A 468 -27.73 -1.24 -14.47
N ALA A 469 -28.54 -0.44 -13.76
CA ALA A 469 -29.50 0.47 -14.40
C ALA A 469 -28.84 1.51 -15.31
N ARG A 470 -27.63 1.96 -14.98
CA ARG A 470 -26.85 2.85 -15.85
C ARG A 470 -26.31 2.09 -17.05
N ALA A 471 -25.76 0.89 -16.85
CA ALA A 471 -25.21 0.08 -17.93
C ALA A 471 -26.32 -0.27 -18.95
N GLU A 472 -27.48 -0.71 -18.49
CA GLU A 472 -28.65 -1.00 -19.32
C GLU A 472 -29.12 0.24 -20.10
N ALA A 473 -29.18 1.41 -19.46
CA ALA A 473 -29.56 2.67 -20.12
C ALA A 473 -28.58 3.05 -21.24
N LEU A 474 -27.26 2.95 -20.99
CA LEU A 474 -26.24 3.25 -22.00
C LEU A 474 -26.26 2.24 -23.16
N GLN A 475 -26.47 0.95 -22.86
CA GLN A 475 -26.64 -0.07 -23.89
C GLN A 475 -27.88 0.21 -24.76
N ALA A 476 -28.99 0.64 -24.16
CA ALA A 476 -30.21 1.01 -24.88
C ALA A 476 -30.02 2.26 -25.76
N GLU A 477 -29.10 3.15 -25.39
CA GLU A 477 -28.63 4.28 -26.21
C GLU A 477 -27.62 3.86 -27.30
N GLY A 478 -27.28 2.57 -27.38
CA GLY A 478 -26.37 2.01 -28.38
C GLY A 478 -24.90 2.07 -28.00
N MET A 479 -24.57 2.41 -26.76
CA MET A 479 -23.20 2.49 -26.26
C MET A 479 -22.73 1.13 -25.73
N SER A 480 -21.69 0.56 -26.36
CA SER A 480 -21.00 -0.61 -25.81
C SER A 480 -20.07 -0.24 -24.65
N LYS A 481 -19.59 -1.25 -23.90
CA LYS A 481 -18.57 -1.06 -22.86
C LYS A 481 -17.32 -0.36 -23.39
N SER A 482 -16.84 -0.79 -24.56
CA SER A 482 -15.68 -0.19 -25.22
C SER A 482 -15.93 1.24 -25.67
N ASP A 483 -17.15 1.57 -26.14
CA ASP A 483 -17.50 2.95 -26.49
C ASP A 483 -17.51 3.85 -25.26
N LEU A 484 -18.02 3.35 -24.12
CA LEU A 484 -17.98 4.07 -22.84
C LEU A 484 -16.53 4.33 -22.38
N GLN A 485 -15.66 3.32 -22.43
CA GLN A 485 -14.24 3.49 -22.08
C GLN A 485 -13.56 4.53 -23.00
N ALA A 486 -13.75 4.39 -24.31
CA ALA A 486 -13.18 5.32 -25.28
C ALA A 486 -13.73 6.75 -25.10
N TYR A 487 -15.02 6.89 -24.82
CA TYR A 487 -15.66 8.18 -24.53
C TYR A 487 -15.00 8.85 -23.32
N LEU A 488 -14.82 8.12 -22.22
CA LEU A 488 -14.18 8.68 -21.02
C LEU A 488 -12.72 9.05 -21.27
N GLU A 489 -11.96 8.21 -21.98
CA GLU A 489 -10.54 8.47 -22.30
C GLU A 489 -10.38 9.70 -23.20
N GLN A 490 -11.28 9.91 -24.17
CA GLN A 490 -11.26 11.05 -25.07
C GLN A 490 -11.71 12.35 -24.40
N ASN A 491 -12.71 12.30 -23.51
CA ASN A 491 -13.34 13.48 -22.93
C ASN A 491 -12.77 13.88 -21.57
N ALA A 492 -12.03 13.00 -20.89
CA ALA A 492 -11.35 13.33 -19.64
C ALA A 492 -10.06 14.09 -19.94
N CYS A 493 -10.19 15.37 -20.29
CA CYS A 493 -9.07 16.24 -20.63
C CYS A 493 -8.99 17.48 -19.74
N ARG A 494 -7.82 18.14 -19.77
CA ARG A 494 -7.61 19.45 -19.15
C ARG A 494 -6.92 20.40 -20.12
N PRO A 495 -7.13 21.72 -20.00
CA PRO A 495 -6.39 22.70 -20.78
C PRO A 495 -4.88 22.57 -20.56
N LEU A 496 -4.08 22.69 -21.61
CA LEU A 496 -2.63 22.61 -21.54
C LEU A 496 -2.01 23.62 -20.57
N GLY A 497 -2.56 24.83 -20.51
CA GLY A 497 -2.09 25.88 -19.60
C GLY A 497 -2.29 25.53 -18.13
N ASP A 498 -3.41 24.87 -17.81
CA ASP A 498 -3.64 24.32 -16.47
C ASP A 498 -2.59 23.25 -16.12
N LEU A 499 -2.26 22.39 -17.09
CA LEU A 499 -1.28 21.32 -16.89
C LEU A 499 0.12 21.85 -16.67
N ARG A 500 0.52 22.90 -17.39
CA ARG A 500 1.83 23.56 -17.21
C ARG A 500 2.03 24.13 -15.81
N LEU A 501 0.94 24.40 -15.07
CA LEU A 501 1.00 24.83 -13.68
C LEU A 501 1.15 23.65 -12.69
N GLU A 502 0.95 22.41 -13.14
CA GLU A 502 1.13 21.20 -12.33
C GLU A 502 2.60 20.77 -12.33
N GLY A 503 3.23 20.70 -11.16
CA GLY A 503 4.66 20.34 -11.03
C GLY A 503 5.05 18.93 -11.50
N ARG A 504 4.09 18.09 -11.92
CA ARG A 504 4.35 16.74 -12.48
C ARG A 504 4.11 16.65 -13.98
N PHE A 505 3.54 17.69 -14.60
CA PHE A 505 3.35 17.69 -16.03
C PHE A 505 4.69 17.89 -16.73
N GLN A 506 4.99 17.04 -17.70
CA GLN A 506 6.19 17.17 -18.53
C GLN A 506 5.79 17.83 -19.84
N ASP A 507 6.26 19.07 -20.04
CA ASP A 507 6.07 19.79 -21.29
C ASP A 507 7.05 19.24 -22.34
N ILE A 508 6.63 18.14 -22.97
CA ILE A 508 7.38 17.46 -24.03
C ILE A 508 7.20 18.17 -25.37
N SER A 509 8.06 17.86 -26.35
CA SER A 509 8.04 18.47 -27.68
C SER A 509 6.69 18.38 -28.39
N ALA A 510 5.85 17.40 -28.05
CA ALA A 510 4.50 17.28 -28.59
C ALA A 510 3.61 18.49 -28.28
N TYR A 511 3.82 19.18 -27.14
CA TYR A 511 3.00 20.30 -26.68
C TYR A 511 3.60 21.68 -27.00
N ALA A 512 4.81 21.70 -27.56
CA ALA A 512 5.52 22.94 -27.89
C ALA A 512 4.73 23.78 -28.92
N GLY A 513 4.46 25.04 -28.57
CA GLY A 513 3.71 25.96 -29.42
C GLY A 513 2.21 25.70 -29.53
N GLN A 514 1.68 24.71 -28.81
CA GLN A 514 0.23 24.51 -28.73
C GLN A 514 -0.46 25.59 -27.86
N PRO A 515 -1.68 26.02 -28.23
CA PRO A 515 -2.48 26.96 -27.42
C PRO A 515 -2.73 26.46 -26.00
N GLU A 516 -2.79 27.38 -25.03
CA GLU A 516 -3.01 27.03 -23.61
C GLU A 516 -4.38 26.40 -23.33
N ASP A 517 -5.38 26.67 -24.17
CA ASP A 517 -6.72 26.08 -24.09
C ASP A 517 -6.83 24.70 -24.76
N THR A 518 -5.72 24.18 -25.31
CA THR A 518 -5.71 22.84 -25.92
C THR A 518 -6.11 21.79 -24.89
N CYS A 519 -7.18 21.05 -25.18
CA CYS A 519 -7.67 19.94 -24.38
C CYS A 519 -6.69 18.76 -24.50
N VAL A 520 -5.92 18.51 -23.44
CA VAL A 520 -4.97 17.41 -23.35
C VAL A 520 -5.63 16.24 -22.62
N PRO A 521 -5.83 15.09 -23.30
CA PRO A 521 -6.37 13.89 -22.66
C PRO A 521 -5.51 13.46 -21.48
N ARG A 522 -6.15 13.14 -20.37
CA ARG A 522 -5.46 12.71 -19.16
C ARG A 522 -5.13 11.22 -19.23
N PHE A 523 -6.00 10.40 -19.82
CA PHE A 523 -5.87 8.94 -19.85
C PHE A 523 -5.46 8.43 -21.23
N ALA A 524 -4.57 7.44 -21.26
CA ALA A 524 -4.22 6.75 -22.50
C ALA A 524 -5.31 5.72 -22.87
N PRO A 525 -5.46 5.38 -24.16
CA PRO A 525 -6.43 4.38 -24.59
C PRO A 525 -6.29 3.04 -23.85
N GLY A 526 -7.41 2.46 -23.42
CA GLY A 526 -7.50 1.19 -22.70
C GLY A 526 -7.11 1.22 -21.21
N THR A 527 -6.82 2.39 -20.64
CA THR A 527 -6.42 2.55 -19.23
C THR A 527 -7.59 2.77 -18.29
N ILE A 528 -8.78 3.12 -18.80
CA ILE A 528 -10.01 3.16 -18.01
C ILE A 528 -10.71 1.80 -18.13
N LYS A 529 -11.04 1.18 -17.00
CA LYS A 529 -11.81 -0.08 -16.93
C LYS A 529 -13.21 0.19 -16.39
N VAL A 530 -14.22 -0.43 -17.01
CA VAL A 530 -15.62 -0.34 -16.59
C VAL A 530 -16.00 -1.64 -15.91
N ILE A 531 -16.67 -1.55 -14.76
CA ILE A 531 -17.08 -2.69 -13.94
C ILE A 531 -18.53 -2.49 -13.55
N VAL A 532 -19.41 -3.47 -13.82
CA VAL A 532 -20.82 -3.35 -13.41
C VAL A 532 -21.01 -3.91 -12.00
N ALA A 533 -21.46 -3.08 -11.05
CA ALA A 533 -21.77 -3.53 -9.68
C ALA A 533 -22.76 -2.57 -9.02
N GLY A 534 -23.45 -3.03 -7.97
CA GLY A 534 -24.51 -2.28 -7.31
C GLY A 534 -25.90 -2.84 -7.62
N ASN A 535 -26.93 -2.08 -7.26
CA ASN A 535 -28.32 -2.43 -7.53
C ASN A 535 -28.89 -1.65 -8.72
N ASP A 536 -30.11 -2.01 -9.09
CA ASP A 536 -30.80 -1.46 -10.27
C ASP A 536 -31.64 -0.23 -9.96
N ALA A 537 -31.66 0.23 -8.71
CA ALA A 537 -32.62 1.26 -8.31
C ALA A 537 -32.24 2.64 -8.84
N SER A 538 -30.95 2.93 -8.97
CA SER A 538 -30.48 4.26 -9.34
C SER A 538 -29.32 4.17 -10.32
N PRO A 539 -29.35 4.90 -11.45
CA PRO A 539 -28.36 4.79 -12.51
C PRO A 539 -27.09 5.60 -12.17
N MET A 540 -26.42 5.18 -11.10
CA MET A 540 -25.22 5.80 -10.50
C MET A 540 -23.93 5.26 -11.13
N MET A 541 -22.87 6.07 -11.04
CA MET A 541 -21.50 5.71 -11.38
C MET A 541 -20.51 6.24 -10.33
N GLN A 542 -19.44 5.48 -10.09
CA GLN A 542 -18.36 5.84 -9.19
C GLN A 542 -17.01 5.56 -9.86
N ALA A 543 -16.26 6.62 -10.13
CA ALA A 543 -14.91 6.55 -10.68
C ALA A 543 -13.88 6.49 -9.56
N TRP A 544 -12.91 5.59 -9.67
CA TRP A 544 -11.79 5.45 -8.75
C TRP A 544 -10.47 5.65 -9.49
N SER A 545 -9.54 6.37 -8.88
CA SER A 545 -8.16 6.47 -9.38
C SER A 545 -7.46 5.14 -9.15
N MET A 546 -7.58 4.23 -10.12
CA MET A 546 -7.13 2.84 -10.05
C MET A 546 -6.47 2.46 -11.36
N TYR A 547 -5.32 1.81 -11.31
CA TYR A 547 -4.54 1.53 -12.51
C TYR A 547 -3.72 0.24 -12.39
N ARG A 548 -3.18 -0.17 -13.54
CA ARG A 548 -2.37 -1.39 -13.74
C ARG A 548 -3.10 -2.67 -13.28
N PRO A 549 -4.31 -2.95 -13.80
CA PRO A 549 -5.02 -4.19 -13.47
C PRO A 549 -4.15 -5.41 -13.75
N GLN A 550 -4.07 -6.33 -12.80
CA GLN A 550 -3.43 -7.63 -12.92
C GLN A 550 -4.48 -8.72 -12.73
N SER A 551 -4.81 -9.43 -13.81
CA SER A 551 -5.78 -10.51 -13.80
C SER A 551 -5.09 -11.87 -13.67
N VAL A 552 -5.64 -12.73 -12.82
CA VAL A 552 -5.16 -14.10 -12.56
C VAL A 552 -6.34 -15.06 -12.45
N SER A 553 -6.15 -16.31 -12.89
CA SER A 553 -7.13 -17.37 -12.68
C SER A 553 -7.17 -17.75 -11.21
N ILE A 554 -8.37 -17.86 -10.65
CA ILE A 554 -8.63 -18.40 -9.32
C ILE A 554 -8.75 -19.93 -9.38
N ASP A 555 -9.23 -20.48 -10.51
CA ASP A 555 -9.54 -21.91 -10.63
C ASP A 555 -8.32 -22.80 -10.47
N ARG A 556 -7.12 -22.30 -10.81
CA ARG A 556 -5.87 -23.04 -10.59
C ARG A 556 -5.54 -23.28 -9.12
N TRP A 557 -6.14 -22.51 -8.20
CA TRP A 557 -5.87 -22.53 -6.76
C TRP A 557 -6.93 -23.32 -5.96
N ARG A 558 -7.85 -23.99 -6.65
CA ARG A 558 -8.95 -24.76 -6.04
C ARG A 558 -8.50 -26.03 -5.32
#